data_AF-A0A2D9HR26-F1
#
_entry.id   AF-A0A2D9HR26-F1
#
_cell.length_a   1.000
_cell.length_b   1.000
_cell.length_c   1.000
_cell.angle_alpha   90.00
_cell.angle_beta   90.00
_cell.angle_gamma   90.00
#
_symmetry.space_group_name_H-M   'P 1'
#
loop_
_entity.id
_entity.type
_entity.pdbx_description
1 polymer ?
#
loop_
_entity_poly.entity_id
_entity_poly.type
_entity_poly.pdbx_seq_one_letter_code
_entity_poly.pdbx_strand_id
1 'polypeptide(L)'
;MRSQTSTSFWRPAVLAAMSVMALLPSTVQAQFTGFSAVMDTIWHADGADDIEGLEFYGSYSIYAEFTSATDVLSSLYSDVEALGTPAAGIEGTCGCFQSAIAASPWLWEINPALIPSFPDLQYSTGWTIGMYDSGAPGAVAPLTQDFAGPCEGFTTTNGAMFVVPEIDFETGLVNGPAVAVAGDDLKVLVARVTTCGEFTLQSCVQTFPGGDQSVESYVCAEPFTVIHPYQDGECLNDADGDGVCDEFEVLGCTDPAACNFDPEATQDDMSCEYAVAPYDCDGECVNDADGDGICDEFEVEGCTGKGACNFDPNASDDDGTCFYPGDPCDDGIELTEDDEIQGDCGCLGVSCHDPEACNFSTEGIEDNTVCSYIGQYTLTGETDPFSQTLQVYTYTDTEGSSYEWNVIGGDILEGNGTSEISVVWNVGGPGSVCVVETSEGGCEGDEVCLIVDVNVSSIEEALEGSLEIFPVPARDNLHLVWTGPTLDNAYVVLRDAAGRAVKEIQVNQRDVLDISALSAGSYMLEFTVPERGAIKRRIVVQ
;
A
#
# COMPACT_ATOMS: atom_id res chain seq x y z
N MET A 1 45.53 16.46 48.91
CA MET A 1 46.67 17.36 48.61
C MET A 1 46.09 18.56 47.86
N ARG A 2 46.52 19.77 48.25
CA ARG A 2 46.51 21.10 47.55
C ARG A 2 45.87 21.14 46.16
N SER A 3 45.12 22.16 45.73
CA SER A 3 45.23 23.60 45.97
C SER A 3 43.95 24.30 45.49
N GLN A 4 43.53 25.35 46.20
CA GLN A 4 42.58 26.37 45.74
C GLN A 4 43.29 27.45 44.90
N THR A 5 42.56 28.04 43.95
CA THR A 5 42.73 29.38 43.33
C THR A 5 41.32 29.75 42.84
N SER A 6 40.52 30.58 43.52
CA SER A 6 40.56 32.04 43.67
C SER A 6 40.35 32.81 42.35
N THR A 7 39.10 33.21 42.09
CA THR A 7 38.76 34.48 41.44
C THR A 7 37.52 35.08 42.11
N SER A 8 37.60 36.38 42.34
CA SER A 8 36.76 37.21 43.21
C SER A 8 35.57 37.80 42.47
N PHE A 9 34.36 37.62 43.01
CA PHE A 9 33.20 38.46 42.67
C PHE A 9 33.04 39.56 43.73
N TRP A 10 33.12 40.81 43.28
CA TRP A 10 32.77 41.99 44.04
C TRP A 10 31.25 42.07 44.21
N ARG A 11 30.76 42.13 45.45
CA ARG A 11 29.44 42.65 45.80
C ARG A 11 29.65 43.99 46.52
N PRO A 12 28.99 45.10 46.13
CA PRO A 12 28.96 46.26 47.00
C PRO A 12 27.88 46.04 48.07
N ALA A 13 28.30 46.11 49.33
CA ALA A 13 27.42 46.22 50.48
C ALA A 13 26.96 47.67 50.60
N VAL A 14 25.65 47.92 50.51
CA VAL A 14 25.05 49.22 50.84
C VAL A 14 24.93 49.29 52.37
N LEU A 15 25.76 50.14 52.97
CA LEU A 15 25.68 50.53 54.38
C LEU A 15 24.62 51.64 54.51
N ALA A 16 23.47 51.34 55.11
CA ALA A 16 22.45 52.34 55.42
C ALA A 16 22.90 53.23 56.61
N ALA A 17 23.26 54.48 56.33
CA ALA A 17 23.41 55.52 57.33
C ALA A 17 22.11 56.35 57.40
N MET A 18 21.28 56.07 58.41
CA MET A 18 20.12 56.90 58.75
C MET A 18 20.60 58.22 59.36
N SER A 19 20.48 59.31 58.61
CA SER A 19 20.57 60.68 59.14
C SER A 19 19.17 61.27 59.19
N VAL A 20 18.68 61.56 60.40
CA VAL A 20 17.40 62.23 60.62
C VAL A 20 17.62 63.73 60.38
N MET A 21 17.14 64.22 59.23
CA MET A 21 17.14 65.65 58.89
C MET A 21 15.72 66.20 59.04
N ALA A 22 15.60 67.28 59.80
CA ALA A 22 14.34 67.94 60.12
C ALA A 22 13.65 68.47 58.85
N LEU A 23 12.39 68.07 58.65
CA LEU A 23 11.48 68.59 57.63
C LEU A 23 11.14 70.06 57.93
N LEU A 24 11.83 70.97 57.25
CA LEU A 24 11.25 72.26 56.88
C LEU A 24 10.43 72.02 55.60
N PRO A 25 9.23 72.61 55.44
CA PRO A 25 8.51 72.54 54.18
C PRO A 25 9.27 73.41 53.17
N SER A 26 10.21 72.80 52.44
CA SER A 26 10.68 73.36 51.17
C SER A 26 9.49 73.29 50.22
N THR A 27 9.00 74.45 49.79
CA THR A 27 8.17 74.55 48.60
C THR A 27 8.97 73.90 47.46
N VAL A 28 8.55 72.72 47.01
CA VAL A 28 9.20 72.05 45.88
C VAL A 28 8.91 72.90 44.65
N GLN A 29 9.86 73.76 44.28
CA GLN A 29 9.91 74.32 42.94
C GLN A 29 10.42 73.19 42.05
N ALA A 30 9.53 72.62 41.25
CA ALA A 30 9.90 71.67 40.24
C ALA A 30 10.73 72.37 39.15
N GLN A 31 11.75 71.67 38.66
CA GLN A 31 12.86 72.18 37.88
C GLN A 31 13.37 71.07 36.96
N PHE A 32 13.86 71.45 35.78
CA PHE A 32 14.49 70.56 34.79
C PHE A 32 15.54 69.66 35.43
N THR A 33 15.52 68.37 35.09
CA THR A 33 16.40 67.35 35.69
C THR A 33 17.48 66.84 34.75
N GLY A 34 17.31 67.00 33.44
CA GLY A 34 18.26 66.54 32.44
C GLY A 34 17.58 66.15 31.13
N PHE A 35 18.38 65.59 30.22
CA PHE A 35 17.89 65.01 28.97
C PHE A 35 17.81 63.49 29.07
N SER A 36 16.85 62.90 28.35
CA SER A 36 16.76 61.46 28.13
C SER A 36 16.49 61.16 26.65
N ALA A 37 16.82 59.94 26.22
CA ALA A 37 16.59 59.47 24.87
C ALA A 37 15.79 58.16 24.91
N VAL A 38 14.89 58.00 23.94
CA VAL A 38 14.20 56.74 23.65
C VAL A 38 14.48 56.43 22.20
N MET A 39 14.98 55.22 21.92
CA MET A 39 15.12 54.73 20.56
C MET A 39 13.76 54.24 20.09
N ASP A 40 13.25 54.85 19.01
CA ASP A 40 11.92 54.57 18.45
C ASP A 40 11.99 53.48 17.39
N THR A 41 13.06 53.47 16.59
CA THR A 41 13.24 52.55 15.46
C THR A 41 14.73 52.37 15.20
N ILE A 42 15.12 51.16 14.78
CA ILE A 42 16.46 50.83 14.31
C ILE A 42 16.32 50.03 13.01
N TRP A 43 17.21 50.29 12.05
CA TRP A 43 17.26 49.57 10.79
C TRP A 43 18.46 48.63 10.78
N HIS A 44 18.26 47.43 10.24
CA HIS A 44 19.28 46.40 10.12
C HIS A 44 19.70 46.28 8.64
N ALA A 45 20.68 45.44 8.33
CA ALA A 45 21.18 45.31 6.96
C ALA A 45 20.21 44.61 5.98
N ASP A 46 19.31 43.76 6.51
CA ASP A 46 18.47 42.84 5.73
C ASP A 46 16.98 42.90 6.12
N GLY A 47 16.50 44.05 6.62
CA GLY A 47 15.14 44.22 7.13
C GLY A 47 14.08 44.34 6.02
N ALA A 48 12.95 43.65 6.19
CA ALA A 48 11.82 43.70 5.25
C ALA A 48 11.13 45.09 5.17
N ASP A 49 11.40 45.98 6.14
CA ASP A 49 10.83 47.32 6.28
C ASP A 49 11.85 48.45 5.95
N ASP A 50 12.94 48.12 5.24
CA ASP A 50 14.05 49.05 5.08
C ASP A 50 13.75 50.24 4.15
N ILE A 51 14.08 51.43 4.65
CA ILE A 51 14.23 52.64 3.85
C ILE A 51 15.68 52.68 3.36
N GLU A 52 15.86 52.65 2.05
CA GLU A 52 17.19 52.64 1.40
C GLU A 52 18.10 53.75 1.96
N GLY A 53 19.29 53.37 2.45
CA GLY A 53 20.29 54.29 2.99
C GLY A 53 20.18 54.59 4.48
N LEU A 54 19.26 53.93 5.21
CA LEU A 54 19.18 53.97 6.67
C LEU A 54 19.75 52.72 7.34
N GLU A 55 20.50 51.87 6.65
CA GLU A 55 21.05 50.65 7.24
C GLU A 55 21.91 50.99 8.47
N PHE A 56 21.64 50.34 9.61
CA PHE A 56 22.26 50.61 10.92
C PHE A 56 21.99 51.98 11.52
N TYR A 57 21.03 52.77 11.01
CA TYR A 57 20.59 53.97 11.70
C TYR A 57 19.64 53.62 12.84
N GLY A 58 19.70 54.39 13.92
CA GLY A 58 18.68 54.45 14.96
C GLY A 58 18.02 55.82 14.97
N SER A 59 16.69 55.87 15.09
CA SER A 59 15.93 57.11 15.32
C SER A 59 15.60 57.25 16.80
N TYR A 60 16.01 58.38 17.38
CA TYR A 60 15.91 58.66 18.81
C TYR A 60 15.05 59.90 19.05
N SER A 61 14.01 59.76 19.87
CA SER A 61 13.30 60.89 20.46
C SER A 61 14.01 61.36 21.73
N ILE A 62 14.42 62.64 21.75
CA ILE A 62 15.13 63.25 22.88
C ILE A 62 14.18 64.13 23.66
N TYR A 63 14.13 63.93 24.98
CA TYR A 63 13.23 64.63 25.88
C TYR A 63 14.01 65.43 26.91
N ALA A 64 13.51 66.62 27.25
CA ALA A 64 13.82 67.31 28.49
C ALA A 64 12.92 66.76 29.59
N GLU A 65 13.49 66.42 30.75
CA GLU A 65 12.75 65.87 31.89
C GLU A 65 12.52 66.90 32.99
N PHE A 66 11.38 66.77 33.66
CA PHE A 66 10.88 67.71 34.66
C PHE A 66 10.45 67.00 35.94
N THR A 67 10.17 67.78 36.98
CA THR A 67 9.72 67.25 38.28
C THR A 67 8.26 67.56 38.59
N SER A 68 7.57 68.33 37.73
CA SER A 68 6.13 68.57 37.79
C SER A 68 5.49 68.58 36.41
N ALA A 69 4.28 68.03 36.32
CA ALA A 69 3.49 67.96 35.09
C ALA A 69 3.09 69.33 34.53
N THR A 70 3.13 70.36 35.37
CA THR A 70 2.79 71.73 35.01
C THR A 70 4.01 72.56 34.61
N ASP A 71 5.22 72.02 34.68
CA ASP A 71 6.43 72.75 34.27
C ASP A 71 6.39 72.99 32.75
N VAL A 72 6.90 74.15 32.33
CA VAL A 72 6.89 74.54 30.92
C VAL A 72 8.31 74.76 30.44
N LEU A 73 8.69 74.10 29.34
CA LEU A 73 9.93 74.36 28.62
C LEU A 73 9.74 75.56 27.68
N SER A 74 10.35 76.69 28.03
CA SER A 74 10.19 77.91 27.24
C SER A 74 11.21 78.03 26.12
N SER A 75 12.45 77.60 26.34
CA SER A 75 13.52 77.73 25.35
C SER A 75 14.64 76.72 25.53
N LEU A 76 15.29 76.40 24.42
CA LEU A 76 16.65 75.86 24.35
C LEU A 76 17.56 77.01 23.91
N TYR A 77 18.67 77.25 24.60
CA TYR A 77 19.52 78.39 24.31
C TYR A 77 20.99 78.16 24.64
N SER A 78 21.82 79.06 24.12
CA SER A 78 23.23 79.23 24.46
C SER A 78 23.61 80.68 24.25
N ASP A 79 24.35 81.26 25.19
CA ASP A 79 25.03 82.55 25.07
C ASP A 79 26.38 82.49 25.80
N VAL A 80 27.39 82.02 25.06
CA VAL A 80 28.75 81.79 25.56
C VAL A 80 29.41 83.11 25.95
N GLU A 81 29.25 84.15 25.13
CA GLU A 81 29.92 85.43 25.36
C GLU A 81 29.29 86.24 26.49
N ALA A 82 27.95 86.33 26.55
CA ALA A 82 27.28 87.17 27.53
C ALA A 82 26.96 86.44 28.85
N LEU A 83 26.60 85.16 28.80
CA LEU A 83 26.16 84.38 29.96
C LEU A 83 27.18 83.32 30.40
N GLY A 84 28.23 83.05 29.60
CA GLY A 84 29.23 82.03 29.92
C GLY A 84 28.68 80.61 29.86
N THR A 85 27.61 80.38 29.11
CA THR A 85 27.05 79.04 28.91
C THR A 85 28.00 78.19 28.05
N PRO A 86 27.90 76.86 28.10
CA PRO A 86 28.45 76.00 27.04
C PRO A 86 27.76 76.27 25.70
N ALA A 87 28.46 76.00 24.60
CA ALA A 87 27.87 76.05 23.27
C ALA A 87 26.80 74.94 23.12
N ALA A 88 25.70 75.26 22.44
CA ALA A 88 24.62 74.31 22.20
C ALA A 88 24.77 73.61 20.84
N GLY A 89 24.27 72.39 20.76
CA GLY A 89 24.28 71.60 19.54
C GLY A 89 24.09 70.11 19.80
N ILE A 90 24.06 69.37 18.70
CA ILE A 90 24.15 67.91 18.67
C ILE A 90 25.38 67.58 17.81
N GLU A 91 26.21 66.65 18.27
CA GLU A 91 27.35 66.13 17.54
C GLU A 91 27.21 64.61 17.42
N GLY A 92 27.05 64.09 16.19
CA GLY A 92 27.02 62.65 15.91
C GLY A 92 28.33 62.20 15.28
N THR A 93 28.83 61.02 15.65
CA THR A 93 30.12 60.51 15.15
C THR A 93 30.13 60.22 13.65
N CYS A 94 28.98 59.84 13.09
CA CYS A 94 28.80 59.56 11.65
C CYS A 94 27.88 60.58 10.95
N GLY A 95 27.57 61.71 11.60
CA GLY A 95 26.56 62.66 11.15
C GLY A 95 25.13 62.19 11.47
N CYS A 96 24.13 62.86 10.92
CA CYS A 96 22.73 62.50 11.11
C CYS A 96 21.97 62.52 9.79
N PHE A 97 20.96 61.66 9.71
CA PHE A 97 20.08 61.56 8.57
C PHE A 97 19.17 62.78 8.47
N GLN A 98 19.05 63.32 7.25
CA GLN A 98 18.09 64.34 6.89
C GLN A 98 17.42 63.96 5.57
N SER A 99 16.09 63.90 5.56
CA SER A 99 15.33 63.62 4.34
C SER A 99 15.58 64.72 3.31
N ALA A 100 15.77 64.33 2.05
CA ALA A 100 15.96 65.28 0.95
C ALA A 100 14.74 66.19 0.71
N ILE A 101 13.57 65.80 1.20
CA ILE A 101 12.32 66.57 1.10
C ILE A 101 12.16 67.55 2.29
N ALA A 102 12.86 67.32 3.40
CA ALA A 102 12.83 68.22 4.54
C ALA A 102 13.52 69.55 4.19
N ALA A 103 12.74 70.64 4.20
CA ALA A 103 13.22 71.96 3.79
C ALA A 103 14.05 72.67 4.88
N SER A 104 14.03 72.17 6.11
CA SER A 104 14.66 72.81 7.27
C SER A 104 14.97 71.81 8.39
N PRO A 105 15.82 72.19 9.36
CA PRO A 105 16.18 71.36 10.52
C PRO A 105 15.12 71.36 11.64
N TRP A 106 13.87 71.71 11.33
CA TRP A 106 12.83 71.96 12.32
C TRP A 106 11.69 70.95 12.20
N LEU A 107 11.40 70.22 13.27
CA LEU A 107 10.35 69.18 13.20
C LEU A 107 8.97 69.78 12.97
N TRP A 108 8.67 70.95 13.55
CA TRP A 108 7.37 71.61 13.37
C TRP A 108 7.09 72.08 11.92
N GLU A 109 8.07 72.04 11.01
CA GLU A 109 7.88 72.34 9.59
C GLU A 109 7.61 71.07 8.75
N ILE A 110 7.76 69.88 9.33
CA ILE A 110 7.45 68.62 8.67
C ILE A 110 5.94 68.53 8.47
N ASN A 111 5.50 68.38 7.22
CA ASN A 111 4.08 68.20 6.90
C ASN A 111 3.71 66.71 6.97
N PRO A 112 2.91 66.26 7.96
CA PRO A 112 2.57 64.85 8.11
C PRO A 112 1.78 64.30 6.91
N ALA A 113 1.11 65.15 6.12
CA ALA A 113 0.42 64.73 4.90
C ALA A 113 1.36 64.24 3.78
N LEU A 114 2.66 64.52 3.88
CA LEU A 114 3.67 64.05 2.92
C LEU A 114 4.25 62.68 3.28
N ILE A 115 4.17 62.26 4.56
CA ILE A 115 4.77 61.01 5.05
C ILE A 115 4.30 59.77 4.26
N PRO A 116 3.02 59.60 3.90
CA PRO A 116 2.60 58.42 3.12
C PRO A 116 3.26 58.32 1.74
N SER A 117 3.74 59.43 1.17
CA SER A 117 4.43 59.47 -0.12
C SER A 117 5.97 59.50 0.03
N PHE A 118 6.47 59.91 1.20
CA PHE A 118 7.88 60.03 1.54
C PHE A 118 8.08 59.53 2.98
N PRO A 119 8.10 58.20 3.20
CA PRO A 119 8.14 57.63 4.55
C PRO A 119 9.39 58.05 5.35
N ASP A 120 10.51 58.27 4.67
CA ASP A 120 11.78 58.73 5.25
C ASP A 120 11.66 60.09 5.93
N LEU A 121 10.71 60.94 5.52
CA LEU A 121 10.48 62.26 6.10
C LEU A 121 10.16 62.20 7.60
N GLN A 122 9.50 61.13 8.05
CA GLN A 122 9.18 60.95 9.48
C GLN A 122 10.39 60.56 10.33
N TYR A 123 11.56 60.35 9.73
CA TYR A 123 12.81 60.03 10.45
C TYR A 123 13.86 61.12 10.25
N SER A 124 13.53 62.23 9.60
CA SER A 124 14.42 63.38 9.43
C SER A 124 14.89 63.93 10.79
N THR A 125 16.17 64.23 10.95
CA THR A 125 16.71 64.80 12.19
C THR A 125 16.28 66.27 12.35
N GLY A 126 15.82 66.66 13.53
CA GLY A 126 15.31 68.02 13.73
C GLY A 126 15.22 68.43 15.19
N TRP A 127 15.33 69.74 15.43
CA TRP A 127 15.04 70.36 16.72
C TRP A 127 13.53 70.64 16.86
N THR A 128 13.06 70.70 18.11
CA THR A 128 11.68 71.07 18.44
C THR A 128 11.53 71.49 19.90
N ILE A 129 10.35 71.97 20.25
CA ILE A 129 9.87 71.98 21.64
C ILE A 129 8.44 71.43 21.61
N GLY A 130 8.31 70.14 21.93
CA GLY A 130 7.04 69.46 22.08
C GLY A 130 6.34 69.02 20.78
N MET A 131 6.88 69.35 19.60
CA MET A 131 6.22 69.07 18.32
C MET A 131 6.98 68.03 17.50
N TYR A 132 6.32 66.93 17.13
CA TYR A 132 6.88 65.93 16.21
C TYR A 132 6.76 66.36 14.73
N ASP A 133 5.74 67.15 14.41
CA ASP A 133 5.45 67.64 13.07
C ASP A 133 4.51 68.88 13.13
N SER A 134 4.19 69.46 11.97
CA SER A 134 3.29 70.61 11.83
C SER A 134 1.82 70.34 12.13
N GLY A 135 1.42 69.09 12.35
CA GLY A 135 0.08 68.69 12.76
C GLY A 135 -0.19 68.91 14.26
N ALA A 136 0.86 69.09 15.07
CA ALA A 136 0.72 69.39 16.49
C ALA A 136 0.25 70.85 16.72
N PRO A 137 -0.60 71.11 17.73
CA PRO A 137 -1.03 72.48 18.05
C PRO A 137 0.11 73.28 18.71
N GLY A 138 0.41 74.46 18.18
CA GLY A 138 1.42 75.37 18.71
C GLY A 138 2.31 75.96 17.62
N ALA A 139 3.21 76.88 18.00
CA ALA A 139 4.25 77.40 17.11
C ALA A 139 5.55 77.57 17.90
N VAL A 140 6.64 77.03 17.39
CA VAL A 140 8.00 77.27 17.87
C VAL A 140 8.67 78.23 16.90
N ALA A 141 9.39 79.23 17.43
CA ALA A 141 10.14 80.16 16.59
C ALA A 141 11.60 80.23 17.07
N PRO A 142 12.58 80.21 16.16
CA PRO A 142 13.93 80.59 16.51
C PRO A 142 14.00 82.12 16.65
N LEU A 143 14.53 82.63 17.77
CA LEU A 143 14.91 84.03 17.90
C LEU A 143 16.43 84.07 17.78
N THR A 144 16.88 84.62 16.65
CA THR A 144 18.26 84.81 16.15
C THR A 144 18.64 83.84 15.03
N GLN A 145 19.50 84.32 14.13
CA GLN A 145 19.99 83.61 12.94
C GLN A 145 20.98 82.48 13.27
N ASP A 146 21.19 82.15 14.55
CA ASP A 146 22.42 81.50 15.00
C ASP A 146 22.18 80.23 15.85
N PHE A 147 20.94 79.75 16.02
CA PHE A 147 20.71 78.40 16.56
C PHE A 147 20.89 77.37 15.43
N ALA A 148 22.01 76.66 15.47
CA ALA A 148 22.45 75.75 14.42
C ALA A 148 21.51 74.56 14.22
N GLY A 149 21.56 73.95 13.04
CA GLY A 149 20.85 72.71 12.77
C GLY A 149 21.32 71.57 13.69
N PRO A 150 20.52 70.52 13.89
CA PRO A 150 20.99 69.36 14.62
C PRO A 150 22.15 68.72 13.85
N CYS A 151 23.10 68.15 14.60
CA CYS A 151 24.23 67.41 14.06
C CYS A 151 25.27 68.26 13.29
N GLU A 152 25.25 69.58 13.48
CA GLU A 152 26.30 70.51 13.02
C GLU A 152 27.42 70.70 14.08
N GLY A 153 27.40 69.93 15.18
CA GLY A 153 28.31 70.07 16.31
C GLY A 153 27.90 71.18 17.28
N PHE A 154 28.76 71.46 18.27
CA PHE A 154 28.53 72.51 19.28
C PHE A 154 28.86 73.93 18.74
N THR A 155 28.14 74.35 17.71
CA THR A 155 28.41 75.61 16.98
C THR A 155 27.54 76.78 17.46
N THR A 156 26.43 76.52 18.17
CA THR A 156 25.56 77.57 18.70
C THR A 156 26.20 78.23 19.91
N THR A 157 26.88 79.36 19.68
CA THR A 157 27.54 80.15 20.74
C THR A 157 26.71 81.33 21.21
N ASN A 158 25.70 81.76 20.44
CA ASN A 158 24.74 82.79 20.80
C ASN A 158 23.44 82.58 20.02
N GLY A 159 22.47 81.90 20.61
CA GLY A 159 21.17 81.69 19.97
C GLY A 159 20.17 81.01 20.89
N ALA A 160 18.89 81.16 20.54
CA ALA A 160 17.79 80.53 21.27
C ALA A 160 16.68 80.05 20.33
N MET A 161 16.21 78.84 20.59
CA MET A 161 14.92 78.34 20.12
C MET A 161 13.92 78.49 21.28
N PHE A 162 12.81 79.16 21.05
CA PHE A 162 11.82 79.41 22.09
C PHE A 162 10.42 79.16 21.55
N VAL A 163 9.52 78.88 22.47
CA VAL A 163 8.14 78.63 22.12
C VAL A 163 7.41 79.95 22.00
N VAL A 164 6.65 80.14 20.92
CA VAL A 164 5.81 81.32 20.77
C VAL A 164 4.60 81.14 21.69
N PRO A 165 4.39 82.01 22.68
CA PRO A 165 3.25 81.86 23.55
C PRO A 165 1.94 82.02 22.80
N GLU A 166 0.96 81.18 23.13
CA GLU A 166 -0.40 81.31 22.66
C GLU A 166 -1.14 82.31 23.55
N ILE A 167 -1.82 83.28 22.93
CA ILE A 167 -2.64 84.24 23.66
C ILE A 167 -4.06 83.69 23.69
N ASP A 168 -4.52 83.28 24.87
CA ASP A 168 -5.94 83.06 25.08
C ASP A 168 -6.66 84.43 25.05
N PHE A 169 -7.31 84.71 23.93
CA PHE A 169 -8.02 85.98 23.71
C PHE A 169 -9.26 86.15 24.61
N GLU A 170 -9.73 85.07 25.26
CA GLU A 170 -10.90 85.07 26.13
C GLU A 170 -10.52 85.32 27.59
N THR A 171 -9.39 84.77 28.05
CA THR A 171 -8.91 84.92 29.44
C THR A 171 -7.78 85.94 29.60
N GLY A 172 -7.15 86.36 28.50
CA GLY A 172 -5.98 87.25 28.52
C GLY A 172 -4.72 86.58 29.10
N LEU A 173 -4.77 85.28 29.39
CA LEU A 173 -3.60 84.51 29.77
C LEU A 173 -2.75 84.25 28.53
N VAL A 174 -1.48 84.64 28.64
CA VAL A 174 -0.42 84.15 27.79
C VAL A 174 -0.08 82.77 28.37
N ASN A 175 -0.22 81.69 27.60
CA ASN A 175 0.25 80.36 28.01
C ASN A 175 1.26 79.87 26.98
N GLY A 176 2.26 79.10 27.40
CA GLY A 176 3.02 78.28 26.45
C GLY A 176 2.03 77.34 25.74
N PRO A 177 2.23 77.01 24.45
CA PRO A 177 1.39 76.02 23.79
C PRO A 177 1.49 74.70 24.55
N ALA A 178 0.39 73.94 24.57
CA ALA A 178 0.25 72.74 25.38
C ALA A 178 1.40 71.73 25.19
N VAL A 179 2.00 71.71 24.00
CA VAL A 179 3.14 70.86 23.63
C VAL A 179 4.41 71.15 24.44
N ALA A 180 4.57 72.36 24.97
CA ALA A 180 5.74 72.75 25.77
C ALA A 180 5.58 72.46 27.27
N VAL A 181 4.41 71.95 27.69
CA VAL A 181 4.10 71.60 29.07
C VAL A 181 4.53 70.15 29.31
N ALA A 182 5.22 69.89 30.43
CA ALA A 182 5.80 68.58 30.73
C ALA A 182 4.78 67.44 30.84
N GLY A 183 3.52 67.72 31.14
CA GLY A 183 2.45 66.72 31.13
C GLY A 183 2.63 65.61 32.17
N ASP A 184 1.75 64.61 32.12
CA ASP A 184 1.74 63.50 33.08
C ASP A 184 2.99 62.61 32.98
N ASP A 185 3.67 62.62 31.83
CA ASP A 185 4.92 61.89 31.55
C ASP A 185 6.17 62.67 31.97
N LEU A 186 6.01 63.93 32.42
CA LEU A 186 7.08 64.82 32.90
C LEU A 186 8.15 65.11 31.85
N LYS A 187 7.79 65.08 30.56
CA LYS A 187 8.70 65.15 29.43
C LYS A 187 8.24 66.16 28.40
N VAL A 188 9.21 66.83 27.77
CA VAL A 188 8.98 67.65 26.58
C VAL A 188 9.99 67.24 25.51
N LEU A 189 9.51 66.86 24.33
CA LEU A 189 10.37 66.53 23.19
C LEU A 189 11.22 67.75 22.80
N VAL A 190 12.52 67.58 22.63
CA VAL A 190 13.45 68.66 22.25
C VAL A 190 14.14 68.41 20.92
N ALA A 191 14.28 67.15 20.51
CA ALA A 191 14.83 66.80 19.21
C ALA A 191 14.40 65.38 18.80
N ARG A 192 14.46 65.12 17.50
CA ARG A 192 14.59 63.77 16.96
C ARG A 192 15.96 63.67 16.30
N VAL A 193 16.72 62.64 16.64
CA VAL A 193 18.06 62.40 16.09
C VAL A 193 18.07 61.05 15.42
N THR A 194 18.34 61.00 14.12
CA THR A 194 18.48 59.75 13.38
C THR A 194 19.93 59.64 12.93
N THR A 195 20.66 58.65 13.42
CA THR A 195 22.12 58.52 13.25
C THR A 195 22.55 57.06 13.25
N CYS A 196 23.66 56.75 12.58
CA CYS A 196 24.30 55.43 12.52
C CYS A 196 25.32 55.17 13.65
N GLY A 197 25.43 56.08 14.60
CA GLY A 197 26.48 56.04 15.61
C GLY A 197 26.18 56.96 16.79
N GLU A 198 27.05 56.90 17.80
CA GLU A 198 26.90 57.68 19.02
C GLU A 198 26.75 59.18 18.73
N PHE A 199 25.96 59.85 19.56
CA PHE A 199 25.83 61.31 19.49
C PHE A 199 25.78 61.93 20.88
N THR A 200 26.20 63.20 20.96
CA THR A 200 26.18 64.00 22.18
C THR A 200 25.37 65.26 21.96
N LEU A 201 24.45 65.56 22.87
CA LEU A 201 23.64 66.77 22.92
C LEU A 201 24.10 67.68 24.07
N GLN A 202 24.18 68.98 23.80
CA GLN A 202 24.42 70.01 24.79
C GLN A 202 23.48 71.19 24.55
N SER A 203 22.79 71.65 25.58
CA SER A 203 22.00 72.89 25.53
C SER A 203 21.68 73.40 26.94
N CYS A 204 21.41 74.69 27.05
CA CYS A 204 20.77 75.26 28.23
C CYS A 204 19.27 75.40 27.98
N VAL A 205 18.49 75.32 29.05
CA VAL A 205 17.04 75.40 29.00
C VAL A 205 16.53 76.54 29.86
N GLN A 206 15.55 77.28 29.35
CA GLN A 206 14.73 78.17 30.16
C GLN A 206 13.40 77.49 30.44
N THR A 207 12.98 77.52 31.69
CA THR A 207 11.76 76.86 32.15
C THR A 207 10.93 77.78 33.03
N PHE A 208 9.62 77.55 33.05
CA PHE A 208 8.70 78.18 34.00
C PHE A 208 8.19 77.12 34.99
N PRO A 209 8.78 77.03 36.20
CA PRO A 209 8.32 76.13 37.25
C PRO A 209 6.84 76.29 37.54
N GLY A 210 6.09 75.18 37.51
CA GLY A 210 4.64 75.21 37.72
C GLY A 210 3.83 75.93 36.64
N GLY A 211 4.47 76.33 35.53
CA GLY A 211 3.86 77.14 34.47
C GLY A 211 3.70 78.62 34.82
N ASP A 212 4.27 79.07 35.94
CA ASP A 212 4.21 80.47 36.37
C ASP A 212 5.26 81.31 35.62
N GLN A 213 4.82 82.09 34.63
CA GLN A 213 5.71 82.96 33.84
C GLN A 213 6.36 84.10 34.63
N SER A 214 5.97 84.34 35.88
CA SER A 214 6.70 85.26 36.76
C SER A 214 7.92 84.62 37.42
N VAL A 215 8.05 83.29 37.32
CA VAL A 215 9.15 82.51 37.87
C VAL A 215 9.87 81.84 36.71
N GLU A 216 11.05 82.33 36.37
CA GLU A 216 11.91 81.73 35.35
C GLU A 216 13.10 81.00 35.99
N SER A 217 13.50 79.90 35.37
CA SER A 217 14.67 79.11 35.76
C SER A 217 15.53 78.81 34.54
N TYR A 218 16.84 78.95 34.71
CA TYR A 218 17.85 78.79 33.68
C TYR A 218 18.84 77.71 34.10
N VAL A 219 18.91 76.62 33.35
CA VAL A 219 19.77 75.47 33.69
C VAL A 219 20.49 75.00 32.44
N CYS A 220 21.79 74.76 32.54
CA CYS A 220 22.56 74.08 31.51
C CYS A 220 22.78 72.64 31.95
N ALA A 221 22.38 71.68 31.11
CA ALA A 221 22.70 70.28 31.36
C ALA A 221 24.21 70.06 31.17
N GLU A 222 24.74 68.99 31.78
CA GLU A 222 26.02 68.43 31.33
C GLU A 222 25.82 67.74 29.96
N PRO A 223 26.88 67.51 29.17
CA PRO A 223 26.77 66.85 27.87
C PRO A 223 26.10 65.48 28.00
N PHE A 224 25.01 65.31 27.26
CA PHE A 224 24.21 64.10 27.24
C PHE A 224 24.60 63.24 26.04
N THR A 225 25.29 62.13 26.29
CA THR A 225 25.73 61.19 25.25
C THR A 225 24.81 59.97 25.18
N VAL A 226 24.41 59.61 23.97
CA VAL A 226 23.67 58.39 23.66
C VAL A 226 24.59 57.44 22.92
N ILE A 227 24.71 56.23 23.45
CA ILE A 227 25.49 55.14 22.86
C ILE A 227 24.59 54.44 21.85
N HIS A 228 25.05 54.35 20.60
CA HIS A 228 24.35 53.63 19.54
C HIS A 228 24.75 52.14 19.61
N PRO A 229 23.81 51.18 19.45
CA PRO A 229 24.14 49.74 19.51
C PRO A 229 25.15 49.30 18.46
N TYR A 230 25.16 49.97 17.29
CA TYR A 230 26.11 49.77 16.21
C TYR A 230 27.15 50.88 16.13
N GLN A 231 28.39 50.52 15.80
CA GLN A 231 29.46 51.44 15.46
C GLN A 231 30.12 50.99 14.16
N ASP A 232 30.14 51.86 13.15
CA ASP A 232 30.68 51.56 11.81
C ASP A 232 30.06 50.32 11.14
N GLY A 233 28.79 50.02 11.44
CA GLY A 233 28.04 48.87 10.90
C GLY A 233 28.25 47.56 11.67
N GLU A 234 29.05 47.57 12.73
CA GLU A 234 29.30 46.41 13.58
C GLU A 234 28.56 46.60 14.91
N CYS A 235 27.91 45.55 15.42
CA CYS A 235 27.28 45.60 16.73
C CYS A 235 28.34 45.63 17.85
N LEU A 236 28.10 46.44 18.90
CA LEU A 236 28.98 46.53 20.06
C LEU A 236 28.87 45.35 21.04
N ASN A 237 27.69 44.73 21.14
CA ASN A 237 27.40 43.55 21.97
C ASN A 237 26.76 42.47 21.10
N ASP A 238 27.61 41.67 20.46
CA ASP A 238 27.22 40.54 19.62
C ASP A 238 27.98 39.30 20.13
N ALA A 239 27.26 38.44 20.84
CA ALA A 239 27.82 37.29 21.53
C ALA A 239 28.18 36.15 20.58
N ASP A 240 27.43 35.97 19.49
CA ASP A 240 27.56 34.83 18.58
C ASP A 240 28.20 35.18 17.22
N GLY A 241 28.34 36.48 16.93
CA GLY A 241 29.02 37.03 15.78
C GLY A 241 28.18 37.06 14.51
N ASP A 242 26.86 37.01 14.61
CA ASP A 242 25.93 37.02 13.46
C ASP A 242 25.65 38.43 12.91
N GLY A 243 26.10 39.48 13.59
CA GLY A 243 25.90 40.88 13.21
C GLY A 243 24.62 41.53 13.76
N VAL A 244 23.83 40.79 14.55
CA VAL A 244 22.68 41.29 15.31
C VAL A 244 23.13 41.55 16.75
N CYS A 245 22.66 42.63 17.37
CA CYS A 245 22.99 42.87 18.76
C CYS A 245 22.19 41.98 19.70
N ASP A 246 22.82 41.53 20.80
CA ASP A 246 22.21 40.68 21.84
C ASP A 246 20.82 41.18 22.28
N GLU A 247 20.62 42.50 22.39
CA GLU A 247 19.33 43.09 22.77
C GLU A 247 18.23 43.04 21.68
N PHE A 248 18.60 42.75 20.44
CA PHE A 248 17.73 42.63 19.28
C PHE A 248 17.62 41.20 18.76
N GLU A 249 18.25 40.24 19.44
CA GLU A 249 18.13 38.84 19.06
C GLU A 249 16.69 38.35 19.15
N VAL A 250 16.25 37.66 18.10
CA VAL A 250 15.01 36.90 18.09
C VAL A 250 15.37 35.44 18.33
N LEU A 251 14.93 34.90 19.47
CA LEU A 251 15.17 33.51 19.85
C LEU A 251 14.22 32.58 19.11
N GLY A 252 14.77 31.54 18.47
CA GLY A 252 14.00 30.49 17.81
C GLY A 252 14.90 29.51 17.07
N CYS A 253 14.31 28.60 16.29
CA CYS A 253 15.10 27.66 15.50
C CYS A 253 15.62 28.31 14.21
N THR A 254 16.94 28.39 14.05
CA THR A 254 17.59 29.01 12.88
C THR A 254 17.93 28.01 11.76
N ASP A 255 17.70 26.70 11.98
CA ASP A 255 18.01 25.66 10.99
C ASP A 255 16.85 25.48 9.99
N PRO A 256 17.03 25.80 8.69
CA PRO A 256 15.98 25.66 7.68
C PRO A 256 15.58 24.20 7.38
N ALA A 257 16.32 23.21 7.90
CA ALA A 257 15.95 21.80 7.82
C ALA A 257 15.05 21.32 8.98
N ALA A 258 14.82 22.15 10.00
CA ALA A 258 13.95 21.83 11.12
C ALA A 258 12.47 22.11 10.82
N CYS A 259 11.59 21.37 11.49
CA CYS A 259 10.14 21.46 11.35
C CYS A 259 9.54 22.75 11.94
N ASN A 260 10.23 23.36 12.89
CA ASN A 260 9.86 24.61 13.55
C ASN A 260 10.84 25.74 13.21
N PHE A 261 11.47 25.70 12.04
CA PHE A 261 12.31 26.79 11.53
C PHE A 261 11.56 28.13 11.59
N ASP A 262 12.19 29.12 12.21
CA ASP A 262 11.70 30.49 12.29
C ASP A 262 12.61 31.41 11.46
N PRO A 263 12.12 31.97 10.34
CA PRO A 263 12.92 32.87 9.50
C PRO A 263 13.23 34.22 10.15
N GLU A 264 12.53 34.58 11.24
CA GLU A 264 12.81 35.80 12.00
C GLU A 264 13.83 35.56 13.11
N ALA A 265 14.13 34.30 13.46
CA ALA A 265 15.10 33.98 14.50
C ALA A 265 16.53 34.30 14.04
N THR A 266 17.24 35.07 14.85
CA THR A 266 18.65 35.43 14.64
C THR A 266 19.55 34.56 15.51
N GLN A 267 19.07 34.11 16.68
CA GLN A 267 19.83 33.26 17.61
C GLN A 267 19.11 31.93 17.87
N ASP A 268 19.82 30.82 17.63
CA ASP A 268 19.33 29.47 17.97
C ASP A 268 19.12 29.31 19.48
N ASP A 269 17.89 29.03 19.89
CA ASP A 269 17.53 28.76 21.29
C ASP A 269 17.54 27.27 21.65
N MET A 270 18.05 26.43 20.73
CA MET A 270 18.04 24.96 20.82
C MET A 270 16.63 24.36 20.82
N SER A 271 15.63 25.08 20.30
CA SER A 271 14.26 24.56 20.15
C SER A 271 14.05 23.74 18.87
N CYS A 272 15.03 23.65 17.96
CA CYS A 272 14.87 22.96 16.67
C CYS A 272 14.37 21.50 16.83
N GLU A 273 13.22 21.22 16.23
CA GLU A 273 12.60 19.90 16.12
C GLU A 273 12.79 19.38 14.69
N TYR A 274 13.25 18.14 14.56
CA TYR A 274 13.51 17.53 13.25
C TYR A 274 12.57 16.35 13.01
N ALA A 275 12.21 16.16 11.75
CA ALA A 275 11.45 15.00 11.32
C ALA A 275 12.20 13.71 11.64
N VAL A 276 11.47 12.68 12.09
CA VAL A 276 12.04 11.37 12.40
C VAL A 276 11.82 10.47 11.20
N ALA A 277 12.88 10.21 10.44
CA ALA A 277 12.81 9.28 9.31
C ALA A 277 12.18 7.93 9.73
N PRO A 278 11.25 7.37 8.93
CA PRO A 278 10.85 7.76 7.57
C PRO A 278 9.72 8.81 7.45
N TYR A 279 9.34 9.49 8.53
CA TYR A 279 8.27 10.50 8.53
C TYR A 279 8.79 11.91 8.22
N ASP A 280 7.89 12.77 7.74
CA ASP A 280 8.12 14.20 7.58
C ASP A 280 7.76 15.01 8.85
N CYS A 281 7.73 16.35 8.72
CA CYS A 281 7.46 17.26 9.83
C CYS A 281 6.00 17.28 10.30
N ASP A 282 5.06 16.87 9.44
CA ASP A 282 3.66 16.72 9.79
C ASP A 282 3.37 15.32 10.39
N GLY A 283 4.40 14.46 10.44
CA GLY A 283 4.30 13.07 10.90
C GLY A 283 3.73 12.13 9.83
N GLU A 284 3.65 12.61 8.58
CA GLU A 284 3.20 11.82 7.45
C GLU A 284 4.37 11.01 6.89
N CYS A 285 4.06 9.87 6.28
CA CYS A 285 5.10 9.05 5.69
C CYS A 285 5.66 9.69 4.40
N VAL A 286 7.00 9.74 4.27
CA VAL A 286 7.64 10.27 3.06
C VAL A 286 7.55 9.28 1.88
N ASN A 287 7.66 7.98 2.16
CA ASN A 287 7.56 6.90 1.18
C ASN A 287 6.37 6.01 1.55
N ASP A 288 5.25 6.27 0.89
CA ASP A 288 4.00 5.50 1.01
C ASP A 288 3.46 5.28 -0.40
N ALA A 289 3.81 4.13 -0.99
CA ALA A 289 3.56 3.84 -2.39
C ALA A 289 2.07 3.56 -2.69
N ASP A 290 1.34 3.01 -1.73
CA ASP A 290 -0.05 2.57 -1.89
C ASP A 290 -1.08 3.51 -1.21
N GLY A 291 -0.62 4.40 -0.33
CA GLY A 291 -1.39 5.45 0.33
C GLY A 291 -2.19 4.99 1.54
N ASP A 292 -1.81 3.88 2.19
CA ASP A 292 -2.52 3.32 3.34
C ASP A 292 -2.11 3.94 4.69
N GLY A 293 -1.05 4.76 4.70
CA GLY A 293 -0.51 5.44 5.87
C GLY A 293 0.56 4.66 6.64
N ILE A 294 0.96 3.49 6.16
CA ILE A 294 2.14 2.74 6.61
C ILE A 294 3.28 3.07 5.64
N CYS A 295 4.47 3.33 6.17
CA CYS A 295 5.63 3.59 5.32
C CYS A 295 6.12 2.32 4.64
N ASP A 296 6.58 2.44 3.39
CA ASP A 296 7.21 1.36 2.62
C ASP A 296 8.29 0.61 3.43
N GLU A 297 9.07 1.32 4.26
CA GLU A 297 10.12 0.71 5.09
C GLU A 297 9.59 -0.15 6.26
N PHE A 298 8.31 -0.02 6.60
CA PHE A 298 7.59 -0.76 7.64
C PHE A 298 6.53 -1.71 7.08
N GLU A 299 6.38 -1.76 5.77
CA GLU A 299 5.46 -2.69 5.13
C GLU A 299 5.91 -4.14 5.32
N VAL A 300 4.95 -5.01 5.51
CA VAL A 300 5.13 -6.46 5.57
C VAL A 300 4.30 -7.07 4.46
N GLU A 301 4.98 -7.69 3.50
CA GLU A 301 4.36 -8.46 2.42
C GLU A 301 3.70 -9.73 2.99
N GLY A 302 2.46 -9.99 2.58
CA GLY A 302 1.75 -11.23 2.88
C GLY A 302 0.26 -11.12 2.55
N CYS A 303 -0.51 -12.16 2.80
CA CYS A 303 -1.94 -12.11 2.48
C CYS A 303 -2.72 -11.19 3.44
N THR A 304 -3.25 -10.08 2.94
CA THR A 304 -4.06 -9.11 3.71
C THR A 304 -5.56 -9.44 3.75
N GLY A 305 -6.01 -10.41 2.95
CA GLY A 305 -7.40 -10.81 2.85
C GLY A 305 -7.92 -11.53 4.10
N LYS A 306 -8.75 -10.88 4.92
CA LYS A 306 -9.33 -11.44 6.17
C LYS A 306 -10.13 -12.75 6.04
N GLY A 307 -10.43 -13.18 4.81
CA GLY A 307 -11.13 -14.44 4.52
C GLY A 307 -10.23 -15.52 3.89
N ALA A 308 -8.95 -15.22 3.65
CA ALA A 308 -7.99 -16.15 3.11
C ALA A 308 -7.46 -17.10 4.19
N CYS A 309 -7.09 -18.29 3.75
CA CYS A 309 -6.59 -19.35 4.59
C CYS A 309 -5.16 -19.12 5.09
N ASN A 310 -4.37 -18.30 4.38
CA ASN A 310 -3.05 -17.83 4.76
C ASN A 310 -3.02 -16.35 5.17
N PHE A 311 -4.15 -15.78 5.63
CA PHE A 311 -4.20 -14.41 6.13
C PHE A 311 -3.12 -14.16 7.19
N ASP A 312 -2.26 -13.17 6.96
CA ASP A 312 -1.28 -12.71 7.93
C ASP A 312 -1.76 -11.40 8.57
N PRO A 313 -2.07 -11.39 9.88
CA PRO A 313 -2.50 -10.17 10.57
C PRO A 313 -1.40 -9.09 10.68
N ASN A 314 -0.15 -9.42 10.37
CA ASN A 314 0.95 -8.46 10.34
C ASN A 314 1.24 -7.94 8.92
N ALA A 315 0.66 -8.54 7.88
CA ALA A 315 0.84 -8.05 6.52
C ALA A 315 0.09 -6.73 6.36
N SER A 316 0.81 -5.72 5.90
CA SER A 316 0.25 -4.46 5.45
C SER A 316 -0.05 -4.50 3.96
N ASP A 317 0.75 -5.25 3.18
CA ASP A 317 0.70 -5.22 1.73
C ASP A 317 0.50 -6.62 1.12
N ASP A 318 -0.35 -6.73 0.11
CA ASP A 318 -0.76 -8.02 -0.48
C ASP A 318 0.28 -8.52 -1.48
N ASP A 319 0.97 -9.61 -1.13
CA ASP A 319 1.97 -10.25 -1.99
C ASP A 319 1.36 -11.13 -3.10
N GLY A 320 0.01 -11.19 -3.17
CA GLY A 320 -0.72 -12.00 -4.14
C GLY A 320 -0.69 -13.49 -3.84
N THR A 321 -0.24 -13.91 -2.65
CA THR A 321 -0.23 -15.32 -2.23
C THR A 321 -1.53 -15.75 -1.57
N CYS A 322 -2.51 -14.85 -1.37
CA CYS A 322 -3.80 -15.18 -0.78
C CYS A 322 -4.48 -16.35 -1.49
N PHE A 323 -4.88 -17.38 -0.74
CA PHE A 323 -5.77 -18.43 -1.22
C PHE A 323 -7.00 -18.60 -0.31
N TYR A 324 -8.13 -18.89 -0.93
CA TYR A 324 -9.45 -18.88 -0.33
C TYR A 324 -10.15 -20.24 -0.49
N PRO A 325 -11.14 -20.53 0.36
CA PRO A 325 -12.05 -21.64 0.09
C PRO A 325 -12.67 -21.51 -1.30
N GLY A 326 -12.48 -22.53 -2.13
CA GLY A 326 -12.89 -22.53 -3.52
C GLY A 326 -11.75 -22.49 -4.55
N ASP A 327 -10.52 -22.19 -4.10
CA ASP A 327 -9.37 -22.16 -5.01
C ASP A 327 -8.85 -23.58 -5.28
N PRO A 328 -8.36 -23.86 -6.51
CA PRO A 328 -7.78 -25.14 -6.83
C PRO A 328 -6.49 -25.37 -6.05
N CYS A 329 -6.26 -26.61 -5.60
CA CYS A 329 -5.07 -27.00 -4.86
C CYS A 329 -4.58 -28.40 -5.29
N ASP A 330 -3.60 -28.95 -4.59
CA ASP A 330 -3.10 -30.32 -4.77
C ASP A 330 -2.86 -30.90 -3.36
N ASP A 331 -3.67 -31.88 -2.97
CA ASP A 331 -3.59 -32.53 -1.65
C ASP A 331 -2.50 -33.63 -1.59
N GLY A 332 -1.86 -33.91 -2.73
CA GLY A 332 -0.81 -34.91 -2.89
C GLY A 332 -1.33 -36.35 -2.97
N ILE A 333 -2.65 -36.55 -3.07
CA ILE A 333 -3.27 -37.87 -3.17
C ILE A 333 -3.61 -38.14 -4.63
N GLU A 334 -2.89 -39.05 -5.28
CA GLU A 334 -3.07 -39.31 -6.72
C GLU A 334 -4.46 -39.84 -7.13
N LEU A 335 -5.29 -40.27 -6.18
CA LEU A 335 -6.61 -40.85 -6.41
C LEU A 335 -7.78 -39.89 -6.13
N THR A 336 -7.49 -38.64 -5.74
CA THR A 336 -8.49 -37.58 -5.65
C THR A 336 -8.49 -36.75 -6.93
N GLU A 337 -9.67 -36.34 -7.36
CA GLU A 337 -9.85 -35.44 -8.52
C GLU A 337 -10.44 -34.10 -8.05
N ASP A 338 -10.22 -33.04 -8.82
CA ASP A 338 -10.76 -31.69 -8.58
C ASP A 338 -10.48 -31.13 -7.17
N ASP A 339 -9.23 -31.24 -6.72
CA ASP A 339 -8.74 -30.72 -5.45
C ASP A 339 -9.03 -29.22 -5.27
N GLU A 340 -9.73 -28.89 -4.19
CA GLU A 340 -10.16 -27.53 -3.86
C GLU A 340 -9.94 -27.23 -2.37
N ILE A 341 -9.60 -25.98 -2.06
CA ILE A 341 -9.50 -25.50 -0.69
C ILE A 341 -10.90 -25.47 -0.07
N GLN A 342 -11.07 -26.18 1.03
CA GLN A 342 -12.32 -26.33 1.75
C GLN A 342 -12.55 -25.17 2.75
N GLY A 343 -13.74 -25.13 3.34
CA GLY A 343 -14.11 -24.08 4.32
C GLY A 343 -13.29 -24.08 5.60
N ASP A 344 -12.55 -25.15 5.89
CA ASP A 344 -11.62 -25.27 7.01
C ASP A 344 -10.15 -25.08 6.59
N CYS A 345 -9.91 -24.62 5.36
CA CYS A 345 -8.61 -24.41 4.76
C CYS A 345 -7.78 -25.68 4.52
N GLY A 346 -8.40 -26.86 4.58
CA GLY A 346 -7.80 -28.08 4.05
C GLY A 346 -7.88 -28.11 2.52
N CYS A 347 -6.87 -28.67 1.87
CA CYS A 347 -6.98 -29.06 0.46
C CYS A 347 -7.53 -30.49 0.44
N LEU A 348 -8.65 -30.70 -0.25
CA LEU A 348 -9.27 -32.02 -0.43
C LEU A 348 -9.87 -32.09 -1.83
N GLY A 349 -9.60 -33.18 -2.56
CA GLY A 349 -10.37 -33.54 -3.74
C GLY A 349 -11.49 -34.53 -3.46
N VAL A 350 -12.23 -34.87 -4.52
CA VAL A 350 -13.27 -35.89 -4.49
C VAL A 350 -12.70 -37.26 -4.84
N SER A 351 -13.25 -38.31 -4.25
CA SER A 351 -12.81 -39.68 -4.51
C SER A 351 -13.94 -40.69 -4.51
N CYS A 352 -13.73 -41.78 -5.25
CA CYS A 352 -14.64 -42.89 -5.34
C CYS A 352 -14.56 -43.76 -4.07
N HIS A 353 -15.67 -43.93 -3.36
CA HIS A 353 -15.77 -44.77 -2.17
C HIS A 353 -16.43 -46.14 -2.45
N ASP A 354 -16.60 -46.50 -3.71
CA ASP A 354 -17.07 -47.82 -4.12
C ASP A 354 -15.92 -48.84 -4.11
N PRO A 355 -15.92 -49.86 -3.22
CA PRO A 355 -14.85 -50.85 -3.14
C PRO A 355 -14.72 -51.71 -4.41
N GLU A 356 -15.68 -51.68 -5.33
CA GLU A 356 -15.65 -52.38 -6.61
C GLU A 356 -15.02 -51.54 -7.75
N ALA A 357 -14.70 -50.26 -7.50
CA ALA A 357 -14.10 -49.38 -8.50
C ALA A 357 -12.57 -49.42 -8.51
N CYS A 358 -11.97 -49.17 -9.67
CA CYS A 358 -10.53 -49.18 -9.88
C CYS A 358 -9.79 -48.00 -9.26
N ASN A 359 -10.47 -46.87 -9.05
CA ASN A 359 -9.95 -45.70 -8.35
C ASN A 359 -10.55 -45.57 -6.94
N PHE A 360 -10.91 -46.70 -6.30
CA PHE A 360 -11.38 -46.71 -4.92
C PHE A 360 -10.37 -46.05 -3.97
N SER A 361 -10.82 -45.07 -3.20
CA SER A 361 -10.07 -44.42 -2.14
C SER A 361 -11.01 -44.05 -0.98
N THR A 362 -10.53 -44.19 0.25
CA THR A 362 -11.21 -43.68 1.45
C THR A 362 -10.71 -42.30 1.86
N GLU A 363 -9.73 -41.76 1.12
CA GLU A 363 -9.18 -40.43 1.32
C GLU A 363 -9.85 -39.47 0.34
N GLY A 364 -10.22 -38.27 0.80
CA GLY A 364 -10.98 -37.28 0.03
C GLY A 364 -12.49 -37.25 0.34
N ILE A 365 -13.22 -36.44 -0.41
CA ILE A 365 -14.67 -36.26 -0.28
C ILE A 365 -15.39 -37.33 -1.11
N GLU A 366 -16.32 -38.08 -0.51
CA GLU A 366 -17.08 -39.12 -1.20
C GLU A 366 -17.89 -38.55 -2.39
N ASP A 367 -17.50 -38.94 -3.61
CA ASP A 367 -18.28 -38.77 -4.83
C ASP A 367 -18.16 -40.01 -5.71
N ASN A 368 -19.21 -40.86 -5.70
CA ASN A 368 -19.19 -42.08 -6.51
C ASN A 368 -19.46 -41.83 -8.01
N THR A 369 -19.61 -40.57 -8.44
CA THR A 369 -19.70 -40.25 -9.88
C THR A 369 -18.33 -40.26 -10.57
N VAL A 370 -17.23 -40.12 -9.82
CA VAL A 370 -15.86 -40.22 -10.34
C VAL A 370 -15.35 -41.67 -10.40
N CYS A 371 -16.15 -42.66 -9.98
CA CYS A 371 -15.76 -44.07 -9.99
C CYS A 371 -15.47 -44.56 -11.42
N SER A 372 -14.30 -45.16 -11.58
CA SER A 372 -13.83 -45.78 -12.81
C SER A 372 -13.82 -47.30 -12.65
N TYR A 373 -14.36 -48.02 -13.63
CA TYR A 373 -14.45 -49.48 -13.62
C TYR A 373 -13.77 -50.05 -14.87
N ILE A 374 -13.34 -51.32 -14.80
CA ILE A 374 -12.92 -52.04 -16.02
C ILE A 374 -14.11 -52.14 -16.96
N GLY A 375 -13.93 -51.73 -18.22
CA GLY A 375 -14.96 -51.85 -19.23
C GLY A 375 -15.30 -53.32 -19.49
N GLN A 376 -16.60 -53.66 -19.52
CA GLN A 376 -17.02 -55.00 -19.92
C GLN A 376 -16.75 -55.20 -21.42
N TYR A 377 -15.86 -56.14 -21.75
CA TYR A 377 -15.55 -56.50 -23.13
C TYR A 377 -16.21 -57.81 -23.55
N THR A 378 -16.09 -58.16 -24.84
CA THR A 378 -16.77 -59.32 -25.43
C THR A 378 -15.91 -60.57 -25.34
N LEU A 379 -16.43 -61.61 -24.67
CA LEU A 379 -15.92 -62.98 -24.74
C LEU A 379 -16.42 -63.66 -26.02
N THR A 380 -15.50 -64.16 -26.85
CA THR A 380 -15.78 -64.77 -28.16
C THR A 380 -15.28 -66.22 -28.22
N GLY A 381 -16.06 -67.10 -28.85
CA GLY A 381 -15.67 -68.48 -29.14
C GLY A 381 -16.83 -69.30 -29.70
N GLU A 382 -16.60 -70.59 -29.95
CA GLU A 382 -17.63 -71.49 -30.47
C GLU A 382 -18.65 -71.85 -29.38
N THR A 383 -19.94 -71.65 -29.67
CA THR A 383 -21.06 -71.93 -28.75
C THR A 383 -21.58 -73.36 -28.88
N ASP A 384 -21.32 -74.04 -30.01
CA ASP A 384 -21.88 -75.37 -30.30
C ASP A 384 -20.79 -76.41 -30.70
N PRO A 385 -19.69 -76.58 -29.92
CA PRO A 385 -18.58 -77.43 -30.31
C PRO A 385 -18.92 -78.92 -30.23
N PHE A 386 -18.21 -79.75 -30.98
CA PHE A 386 -18.34 -81.20 -30.86
C PHE A 386 -17.45 -81.75 -29.74
N SER A 387 -17.89 -82.82 -29.07
CA SER A 387 -17.10 -83.55 -28.08
C SER A 387 -15.79 -84.06 -28.71
N GLN A 388 -14.72 -84.06 -27.92
CA GLN A 388 -13.33 -84.37 -28.30
C GLN A 388 -12.71 -83.39 -29.31
N THR A 389 -13.23 -82.15 -29.38
CA THR A 389 -12.61 -81.07 -30.15
C THR A 389 -11.93 -80.06 -29.25
N LEU A 390 -10.88 -79.43 -29.80
CA LEU A 390 -10.18 -78.30 -29.20
C LEU A 390 -10.80 -77.01 -29.74
N GLN A 391 -11.19 -76.11 -28.86
CA GLN A 391 -11.72 -74.78 -29.20
C GLN A 391 -10.91 -73.69 -28.51
N VAL A 392 -10.84 -72.53 -29.15
CA VAL A 392 -10.16 -71.34 -28.61
C VAL A 392 -11.22 -70.31 -28.24
N TYR A 393 -11.10 -69.76 -27.04
CA TYR A 393 -11.94 -68.67 -26.54
C TYR A 393 -11.07 -67.45 -26.27
N THR A 394 -11.51 -66.28 -26.71
CA THR A 394 -10.77 -65.03 -26.59
C THR A 394 -11.59 -63.96 -25.89
N TYR A 395 -10.95 -63.21 -25.03
CA TYR A 395 -11.43 -61.96 -24.45
C TYR A 395 -10.62 -60.80 -25.02
N THR A 396 -11.12 -59.57 -24.91
CA THR A 396 -10.38 -58.41 -25.44
C THR A 396 -9.12 -58.19 -24.61
N ASP A 397 -7.98 -58.08 -25.29
CA ASP A 397 -6.70 -57.86 -24.62
C ASP A 397 -6.55 -56.39 -24.20
N THR A 398 -6.63 -56.14 -22.90
CA THR A 398 -6.18 -54.92 -22.24
C THR A 398 -4.72 -55.07 -21.85
N GLU A 399 -3.87 -54.12 -22.27
CA GLU A 399 -2.43 -54.14 -22.01
C GLU A 399 -2.16 -54.12 -20.49
N GLY A 400 -1.35 -55.07 -20.01
CA GLY A 400 -0.99 -55.18 -18.59
C GLY A 400 -1.99 -55.97 -17.72
N SER A 401 -3.20 -56.26 -18.22
CA SER A 401 -4.19 -57.04 -17.49
C SER A 401 -3.86 -58.54 -17.45
N SER A 402 -4.34 -59.22 -16.41
CA SER A 402 -4.35 -60.67 -16.25
C SER A 402 -5.79 -61.20 -16.24
N TYR A 403 -5.97 -62.47 -16.61
CA TYR A 403 -7.30 -63.04 -16.83
C TYR A 403 -7.45 -64.39 -16.13
N GLU A 404 -8.43 -64.49 -15.25
CA GLU A 404 -8.80 -65.72 -14.56
C GLU A 404 -9.97 -66.39 -15.29
N TRP A 405 -9.76 -67.63 -15.73
CA TRP A 405 -10.73 -68.37 -16.52
C TRP A 405 -11.34 -69.52 -15.73
N ASN A 406 -12.67 -69.67 -15.83
CA ASN A 406 -13.43 -70.75 -15.24
C ASN A 406 -14.28 -71.46 -16.30
N VAL A 407 -14.03 -72.75 -16.52
CA VAL A 407 -14.71 -73.55 -17.55
C VAL A 407 -15.47 -74.71 -16.93
N ILE A 408 -16.75 -74.85 -17.28
CA ILE A 408 -17.63 -75.95 -16.86
C ILE A 408 -17.90 -76.83 -18.08
N GLY A 409 -17.66 -78.14 -17.96
CA GLY A 409 -17.92 -79.15 -19.01
C GLY A 409 -16.76 -79.41 -19.98
N GLY A 410 -15.69 -78.62 -19.88
CA GLY A 410 -14.44 -78.76 -20.63
C GLY A 410 -13.22 -78.55 -19.74
N ASP A 411 -12.03 -78.86 -20.26
CA ASP A 411 -10.75 -78.69 -19.57
C ASP A 411 -9.88 -77.65 -20.31
N ILE A 412 -9.34 -76.68 -19.57
CA ILE A 412 -8.38 -75.70 -20.10
C ILE A 412 -7.02 -76.38 -20.30
N LEU A 413 -6.47 -76.33 -21.51
CA LEU A 413 -5.15 -76.88 -21.83
C LEU A 413 -4.01 -75.86 -21.67
N GLU A 414 -4.23 -74.63 -22.14
CA GLU A 414 -3.23 -73.56 -22.17
C GLU A 414 -3.91 -72.18 -22.23
N GLY A 415 -3.15 -71.13 -21.91
CA GLY A 415 -3.61 -69.73 -21.98
C GLY A 415 -4.17 -69.14 -20.69
N ASN A 416 -4.26 -69.91 -19.59
CA ASN A 416 -4.74 -69.37 -18.32
C ASN A 416 -3.84 -68.23 -17.82
N GLY A 417 -4.43 -67.11 -17.40
CA GLY A 417 -3.71 -65.87 -17.10
C GLY A 417 -3.55 -64.91 -18.29
N THR A 418 -3.95 -65.30 -19.51
CA THR A 418 -3.89 -64.47 -20.73
C THR A 418 -5.28 -64.21 -21.31
N SER A 419 -5.40 -63.27 -22.25
CA SER A 419 -6.66 -62.91 -22.91
C SER A 419 -7.22 -63.99 -23.84
N GLU A 420 -6.54 -65.14 -23.98
CA GLU A 420 -6.96 -66.27 -24.82
C GLU A 420 -6.74 -67.60 -24.09
N ILE A 421 -7.69 -68.54 -24.19
CA ILE A 421 -7.54 -69.91 -23.69
C ILE A 421 -7.91 -70.97 -24.73
N SER A 422 -7.26 -72.13 -24.63
CA SER A 422 -7.58 -73.34 -25.40
C SER A 422 -8.32 -74.35 -24.52
N VAL A 423 -9.54 -74.74 -24.89
CA VAL A 423 -10.43 -75.63 -24.12
C VAL A 423 -10.72 -76.92 -24.91
N VAL A 424 -10.60 -78.06 -24.26
CA VAL A 424 -11.05 -79.36 -24.81
C VAL A 424 -12.38 -79.77 -24.17
N TRP A 425 -13.36 -80.06 -25.02
CA TRP A 425 -14.70 -80.49 -24.60
C TRP A 425 -14.79 -82.02 -24.57
N ASN A 426 -14.67 -82.64 -23.40
CA ASN A 426 -14.55 -84.11 -23.28
C ASN A 426 -15.89 -84.86 -23.28
N VAL A 427 -16.99 -84.20 -22.90
CA VAL A 427 -18.32 -84.80 -22.76
C VAL A 427 -19.37 -83.92 -23.43
N GLY A 428 -20.42 -84.54 -23.99
CA GLY A 428 -21.56 -83.79 -24.55
C GLY A 428 -22.50 -83.28 -23.46
N GLY A 429 -23.10 -82.11 -23.68
CA GLY A 429 -24.02 -81.44 -22.74
C GLY A 429 -23.70 -79.96 -22.52
N PRO A 430 -24.44 -79.29 -21.61
CA PRO A 430 -24.27 -77.87 -21.34
C PRO A 430 -22.95 -77.60 -20.61
N GLY A 431 -22.26 -76.53 -21.04
CA GLY A 431 -21.05 -76.00 -20.45
C GLY A 431 -21.03 -74.47 -20.44
N SER A 432 -19.99 -73.90 -19.84
CA SER A 432 -19.75 -72.46 -19.84
C SER A 432 -18.27 -72.14 -19.82
N VAL A 433 -17.92 -71.00 -20.39
CA VAL A 433 -16.59 -70.39 -20.29
C VAL A 433 -16.80 -69.01 -19.68
N CYS A 434 -16.22 -68.77 -18.51
CA CYS A 434 -16.29 -67.48 -17.82
C CYS A 434 -14.87 -66.92 -17.64
N VAL A 435 -14.76 -65.59 -17.66
CA VAL A 435 -13.50 -64.88 -17.45
C VAL A 435 -13.71 -63.69 -16.53
N VAL A 436 -12.74 -63.49 -15.62
CA VAL A 436 -12.59 -62.29 -14.80
C VAL A 436 -11.27 -61.62 -15.19
N GLU A 437 -11.34 -60.33 -15.53
CA GLU A 437 -10.16 -59.53 -15.85
C GLU A 437 -9.66 -58.82 -14.58
N THR A 438 -8.35 -58.84 -14.35
CA THR A 438 -7.69 -58.03 -13.32
C THR A 438 -6.63 -57.14 -13.96
N SER A 439 -6.77 -55.82 -13.83
CA SER A 439 -5.81 -54.86 -14.40
C SER A 439 -4.43 -54.94 -13.73
N GLU A 440 -3.40 -54.35 -14.35
CA GLU A 440 -2.04 -54.27 -13.77
C GLU A 440 -2.05 -53.60 -12.38
N GLY A 441 -2.99 -52.69 -12.13
CA GLY A 441 -3.21 -52.01 -10.85
C GLY A 441 -3.96 -52.84 -9.80
N GLY A 442 -4.37 -54.08 -10.12
CA GLY A 442 -5.06 -54.98 -9.20
C GLY A 442 -6.58 -54.78 -9.10
N CYS A 443 -7.18 -53.96 -9.97
CA CYS A 443 -8.64 -53.82 -10.05
C CYS A 443 -9.26 -55.05 -10.72
N GLU A 444 -10.31 -55.63 -10.14
CA GLU A 444 -11.01 -56.81 -10.67
C GLU A 444 -12.31 -56.37 -11.36
N GLY A 445 -12.56 -56.84 -12.58
CA GLY A 445 -13.78 -56.57 -13.33
C GLY A 445 -14.88 -57.60 -13.08
N ASP A 446 -16.07 -57.35 -13.63
CA ASP A 446 -17.17 -58.31 -13.57
C ASP A 446 -16.86 -59.62 -14.30
N GLU A 447 -17.41 -60.74 -13.81
CA GLU A 447 -17.33 -62.04 -14.50
C GLU A 447 -18.18 -62.02 -15.80
N VAL A 448 -17.54 -62.29 -16.93
CA VAL A 448 -18.20 -62.41 -18.24
C VAL A 448 -18.26 -63.88 -18.66
N CYS A 449 -19.46 -64.40 -18.90
CA CYS A 449 -19.68 -65.81 -19.24
C CYS A 449 -20.26 -66.00 -20.65
N LEU A 450 -19.74 -67.00 -21.36
CA LEU A 450 -20.27 -67.55 -22.60
C LEU A 450 -20.83 -68.96 -22.34
N ILE A 451 -22.09 -69.19 -22.69
CA ILE A 451 -22.75 -70.49 -22.55
C ILE A 451 -22.47 -71.33 -23.80
N VAL A 452 -22.12 -72.60 -23.60
CA VAL A 452 -21.72 -73.53 -24.67
C VAL A 452 -22.56 -74.82 -24.58
N ASP A 453 -22.99 -75.39 -25.72
CA ASP A 453 -23.69 -76.67 -25.79
C ASP A 453 -22.90 -77.69 -26.62
N VAL A 454 -22.35 -78.72 -25.98
CA VAL A 454 -21.41 -79.64 -26.61
C VAL A 454 -22.13 -80.79 -27.32
N ASN A 455 -22.01 -80.86 -28.64
CA ASN A 455 -22.59 -81.90 -29.49
C ASN A 455 -21.79 -83.22 -29.46
N VAL A 456 -22.45 -84.38 -29.41
CA VAL A 456 -21.77 -85.69 -29.50
C VAL A 456 -21.51 -86.09 -30.96
N SER A 457 -20.27 -86.47 -31.27
CA SER A 457 -19.90 -86.98 -32.60
C SER A 457 -20.19 -88.48 -32.72
N SER A 458 -21.14 -88.88 -33.58
CA SER A 458 -21.40 -90.29 -33.93
C SER A 458 -21.25 -90.51 -35.43
N ILE A 459 -20.32 -91.38 -35.85
CA ILE A 459 -20.11 -91.81 -37.24
C ILE A 459 -21.03 -93.00 -37.57
N GLU A 460 -21.90 -92.86 -38.58
CA GLU A 460 -22.66 -93.95 -39.22
C GLU A 460 -22.05 -94.19 -40.62
N GLU A 461 -21.50 -95.38 -40.91
CA GLU A 461 -20.92 -95.73 -42.22
C GLU A 461 -22.02 -96.12 -43.22
N ALA A 462 -22.04 -95.47 -44.39
CA ALA A 462 -23.04 -95.69 -45.44
C ALA A 462 -22.71 -96.90 -46.34
N LEU A 463 -23.74 -97.67 -46.72
CA LEU A 463 -23.62 -98.80 -47.67
C LEU A 463 -23.30 -98.30 -49.09
N GLU A 464 -22.02 -98.33 -49.50
CA GLU A 464 -21.59 -97.91 -50.84
C GLU A 464 -21.84 -98.99 -51.91
N GLY A 465 -22.87 -98.81 -52.74
CA GLY A 465 -23.13 -99.62 -53.93
C GLY A 465 -24.56 -99.47 -54.45
N SER A 466 -24.86 -100.10 -55.59
CA SER A 466 -26.18 -100.05 -56.20
C SER A 466 -26.79 -101.44 -56.38
N LEU A 467 -28.08 -101.55 -56.07
CA LEU A 467 -28.88 -102.75 -56.28
C LEU A 467 -29.86 -102.52 -57.44
N GLU A 468 -29.69 -103.26 -58.53
CA GLU A 468 -30.61 -103.32 -59.65
C GLU A 468 -31.55 -104.52 -59.52
N ILE A 469 -32.83 -104.31 -59.83
CA ILE A 469 -33.88 -105.31 -59.66
C ILE A 469 -34.77 -105.33 -60.90
N PHE A 470 -34.89 -106.49 -61.58
CA PHE A 470 -35.69 -106.61 -62.80
C PHE A 470 -36.15 -108.05 -63.09
N PRO A 471 -37.23 -108.26 -63.86
CA PRO A 471 -38.20 -107.26 -64.27
C PRO A 471 -39.06 -106.81 -63.08
N VAL A 472 -39.46 -105.54 -63.05
CA VAL A 472 -40.54 -105.06 -62.15
C VAL A 472 -41.55 -104.32 -63.04
N PRO A 473 -42.81 -104.77 -63.17
CA PRO A 473 -43.46 -105.87 -62.42
C PRO A 473 -42.96 -107.28 -62.80
N ALA A 474 -42.87 -108.16 -61.81
CA ALA A 474 -42.41 -109.54 -61.96
C ALA A 474 -43.59 -110.53 -61.89
N ARG A 475 -43.49 -111.70 -62.54
CA ARG A 475 -44.46 -112.81 -62.39
C ARG A 475 -43.85 -113.98 -61.63
N ASP A 476 -42.90 -114.66 -62.27
CA ASP A 476 -42.34 -115.89 -61.72
C ASP A 476 -40.95 -115.70 -61.10
N ASN A 477 -40.13 -114.79 -61.64
CA ASN A 477 -38.74 -114.60 -61.22
C ASN A 477 -38.37 -113.12 -61.11
N LEU A 478 -37.51 -112.81 -60.15
CA LEU A 478 -36.92 -111.50 -59.91
C LEU A 478 -35.39 -111.61 -59.91
N HIS A 479 -34.72 -110.92 -60.84
CA HIS A 479 -33.26 -110.85 -60.88
C HIS A 479 -32.78 -109.71 -59.99
N LEU A 480 -31.78 -110.01 -59.15
CA LEU A 480 -31.05 -109.03 -58.36
C LEU A 480 -29.62 -108.95 -58.87
N VAL A 481 -29.14 -107.74 -59.11
CA VAL A 481 -27.75 -107.46 -59.49
C VAL A 481 -27.20 -106.38 -58.57
N TRP A 482 -26.22 -106.75 -57.75
CA TRP A 482 -25.47 -105.83 -56.91
C TRP A 482 -24.21 -105.35 -57.65
N THR A 483 -24.02 -104.04 -57.67
CA THR A 483 -22.80 -103.37 -58.18
C THR A 483 -22.18 -102.58 -57.02
N GLY A 484 -21.23 -103.22 -56.33
CA GLY A 484 -20.54 -102.65 -55.18
C GLY A 484 -19.50 -103.63 -54.61
N PRO A 485 -18.99 -103.39 -53.39
CA PRO A 485 -18.06 -104.27 -52.70
C PRO A 485 -18.58 -105.71 -52.56
N THR A 486 -17.68 -106.65 -52.25
CA THR A 486 -18.05 -108.05 -51.99
C THR A 486 -19.07 -108.15 -50.86
N LEU A 487 -20.09 -108.97 -51.08
CA LEU A 487 -21.17 -109.19 -50.15
C LEU A 487 -20.77 -110.27 -49.14
N ASP A 488 -20.81 -109.94 -47.85
CA ASP A 488 -20.53 -110.86 -46.75
C ASP A 488 -21.88 -111.19 -46.06
N ASN A 489 -22.43 -112.38 -46.29
CA ASN A 489 -23.74 -112.83 -45.77
C ASN A 489 -24.91 -111.88 -46.06
N ALA A 490 -24.97 -111.32 -47.27
CA ALA A 490 -26.08 -110.47 -47.67
C ALA A 490 -27.37 -111.28 -47.84
N TYR A 491 -28.49 -110.70 -47.43
CA TYR A 491 -29.80 -111.33 -47.52
C TYR A 491 -30.88 -110.35 -47.94
N VAL A 492 -31.92 -110.92 -48.52
CA VAL A 492 -33.12 -110.19 -48.93
C VAL A 492 -34.31 -110.68 -48.14
N VAL A 493 -35.05 -109.74 -47.56
CA VAL A 493 -36.36 -109.97 -46.98
C VAL A 493 -37.42 -109.31 -47.85
N LEU A 494 -38.40 -110.09 -48.30
CA LEU A 494 -39.61 -109.59 -48.93
C LEU A 494 -40.71 -109.46 -47.89
N ARG A 495 -41.31 -108.27 -47.79
CA ARG A 495 -42.45 -108.01 -46.90
C ARG A 495 -43.70 -107.66 -47.69
N ASP A 496 -44.84 -108.22 -47.29
CA ASP A 496 -46.15 -107.85 -47.87
C ASP A 496 -46.57 -106.43 -47.48
N ALA A 497 -47.69 -105.94 -48.02
CA ALA A 497 -48.22 -104.61 -47.70
C ALA A 497 -48.59 -104.42 -46.21
N ALA A 498 -48.68 -105.50 -45.42
CA ALA A 498 -48.89 -105.45 -43.98
C ALA A 498 -47.57 -105.49 -43.18
N GLY A 499 -46.41 -105.48 -43.85
CA GLY A 499 -45.07 -105.50 -43.25
C GLY A 499 -44.59 -106.90 -42.82
N ARG A 500 -45.37 -107.96 -43.06
CA ARG A 500 -44.99 -109.33 -42.68
C ARG A 500 -43.96 -109.87 -43.67
N ALA A 501 -42.88 -110.45 -43.15
CA ALA A 501 -41.87 -111.12 -43.98
C ALA A 501 -42.49 -112.37 -44.62
N VAL A 502 -42.60 -112.37 -45.94
CA VAL A 502 -43.17 -113.48 -46.74
C VAL A 502 -42.10 -114.36 -47.35
N LYS A 503 -40.87 -113.84 -47.49
CA LYS A 503 -39.72 -114.61 -47.98
C LYS A 503 -38.43 -113.98 -47.48
N GLU A 504 -37.48 -114.81 -47.07
CA GLU A 504 -36.14 -114.40 -46.68
C GLU A 504 -35.13 -115.35 -47.31
N ILE A 505 -34.12 -114.79 -47.98
CA ILE A 505 -33.15 -115.58 -48.75
C ILE A 505 -31.78 -114.91 -48.68
N GLN A 506 -30.73 -115.70 -48.50
CA GLN A 506 -29.36 -115.27 -48.68
C GLN A 506 -29.07 -115.07 -50.18
N VAL A 507 -28.41 -113.97 -50.52
CA VAL A 507 -28.14 -113.58 -51.91
C VAL A 507 -26.68 -113.24 -52.13
N ASN A 508 -26.20 -113.54 -53.34
CA ASN A 508 -24.89 -113.19 -53.84
C ASN A 508 -24.99 -111.94 -54.74
N GLN A 509 -23.87 -111.55 -55.36
CA GLN A 509 -23.81 -110.36 -56.22
C GLN A 509 -24.78 -110.42 -57.42
N ARG A 510 -25.12 -111.62 -57.91
CA ARG A 510 -26.17 -111.84 -58.89
C ARG A 510 -26.97 -113.07 -58.50
N ASP A 511 -28.26 -112.91 -58.33
CA ASP A 511 -29.16 -114.00 -57.96
C ASP A 511 -30.54 -113.86 -58.63
N VAL A 512 -31.24 -114.99 -58.73
CA VAL A 512 -32.59 -115.05 -59.29
C VAL A 512 -33.54 -115.61 -58.23
N LEU A 513 -34.48 -114.79 -57.80
CA LEU A 513 -35.47 -115.15 -56.80
C LEU A 513 -36.72 -115.66 -57.50
N ASP A 514 -37.07 -116.93 -57.27
CA ASP A 514 -38.38 -117.46 -57.61
C ASP A 514 -39.44 -116.80 -56.72
N ILE A 515 -40.44 -116.17 -57.32
CA ILE A 515 -41.55 -115.50 -56.65
C ILE A 515 -42.91 -115.99 -57.15
N SER A 516 -42.94 -117.08 -57.93
CA SER A 516 -44.16 -117.66 -58.52
C SER A 516 -45.23 -118.04 -57.49
N ALA A 517 -44.83 -118.31 -56.25
CA ALA A 517 -45.73 -118.62 -55.15
C ALA A 517 -46.34 -117.38 -54.45
N LEU A 518 -45.90 -116.17 -54.80
CA LEU A 518 -46.42 -114.93 -54.20
C LEU A 518 -47.71 -114.49 -54.90
N SER A 519 -48.66 -113.96 -54.13
CA SER A 519 -49.89 -113.38 -54.70
C SER A 519 -49.60 -112.05 -55.41
N ALA A 520 -50.38 -111.72 -56.43
CA ALA A 520 -50.28 -110.43 -57.09
C ALA A 520 -50.45 -109.27 -56.08
N GLY A 521 -49.53 -108.32 -56.07
CA GLY A 521 -49.50 -107.26 -55.07
C GLY A 521 -48.18 -106.47 -55.01
N SER A 522 -48.13 -105.50 -54.10
CA SER A 522 -46.91 -104.72 -53.83
C SER A 522 -46.16 -105.30 -52.64
N TYR A 523 -44.84 -105.44 -52.78
CA TYR A 523 -43.95 -105.93 -51.74
C TYR A 523 -42.82 -104.95 -51.49
N MET A 524 -42.33 -104.92 -50.25
CA MET A 524 -41.09 -104.23 -49.91
C MET A 524 -39.94 -105.24 -49.90
N LEU A 525 -38.97 -105.03 -50.79
CA LEU A 525 -37.72 -105.76 -50.80
C LEU A 525 -36.70 -105.00 -49.96
N GLU A 526 -36.17 -105.65 -48.93
CA GLU A 526 -35.11 -105.13 -48.08
C GLU A 526 -33.86 -105.99 -48.27
N PHE A 527 -32.87 -105.44 -48.96
CA PHE A 527 -31.55 -106.04 -49.17
C PHE A 527 -30.62 -105.54 -48.06
N THR A 528 -30.10 -106.44 -47.24
CA THR A 528 -29.27 -106.10 -46.09
C THR A 528 -27.91 -106.75 -46.22
N VAL A 529 -26.86 -105.97 -45.98
CA VAL A 529 -25.50 -106.48 -45.74
C VAL A 529 -25.22 -106.25 -44.25
N PRO A 530 -25.06 -107.31 -43.44
CA PRO A 530 -24.70 -107.20 -42.04
C PRO A 530 -23.54 -106.22 -41.84
N GLU A 531 -23.63 -105.38 -40.80
CA GLU A 531 -22.63 -104.37 -40.42
C GLU A 531 -22.38 -103.22 -41.41
N ARG A 532 -22.96 -103.23 -42.62
CA ARG A 532 -22.78 -102.16 -43.61
C ARG A 532 -24.07 -101.42 -44.00
N GLY A 533 -25.25 -101.95 -43.65
CA GLY A 533 -26.55 -101.29 -43.84
C GLY A 533 -27.52 -102.03 -44.76
N ALA A 534 -28.62 -101.35 -45.13
CA ALA A 534 -29.71 -101.96 -45.91
C ALA A 534 -30.27 -101.02 -46.99
N ILE A 535 -30.66 -101.59 -48.14
CA ILE A 535 -31.35 -100.91 -49.23
C ILE A 535 -32.78 -101.45 -49.33
N LYS A 536 -33.75 -100.54 -49.32
CA LYS A 536 -35.18 -100.87 -49.49
C LYS A 536 -35.65 -100.47 -50.89
N ARG A 537 -36.36 -101.37 -51.56
CA ARG A 537 -36.94 -101.18 -52.90
C ARG A 537 -38.33 -101.78 -52.98
N ARG A 538 -39.27 -100.98 -53.49
CA ARG A 538 -40.63 -101.44 -53.72
C ARG A 538 -40.68 -102.24 -55.02
N ILE A 539 -41.27 -103.43 -54.97
CA ILE A 539 -41.52 -104.26 -56.15
C ILE A 539 -43.00 -104.58 -56.28
N VAL A 540 -43.43 -104.90 -57.49
CA VAL A 540 -44.80 -105.28 -57.82
C VAL A 540 -44.79 -106.66 -58.46
N VAL A 541 -45.61 -107.57 -57.93
CA VAL A 541 -45.82 -108.93 -58.45
C VAL A 541 -47.18 -108.97 -59.14
N GLN A 542 -47.26 -109.56 -60.35
CA GLN A 542 -48.45 -109.63 -61.20
C GLN A 542 -49.09 -111.01 -61.25
#